data_AF-A0A7S0WU20-F1
#
_entry.id   AF-A0A7S0WU20-F1
#
_cell.length_a   1.000
_cell.length_b   1.000
_cell.length_c   1.000
_cell.angle_alpha   90.00
_cell.angle_beta   90.00
_cell.angle_gamma   90.00
#
_symmetry.space_group_name_H-M   'P 1'
#
loop_
_entity.id
_entity.type
_entity.pdbx_description
1 polymer ?
#
loop_
_entity_poly.entity_id
_entity_poly.type
_entity_poly.pdbx_seq_one_letter_code
_entity_poly.pdbx_strand_id
1 'polypeptide(L)'
;MEMHHKLRRDPNWHKDACNLCGQLGHRAADCSSGTVNWRQIYGDNAFILRPPQYWSEELAVRASRKVDMADLEKRAREYAKGQAEKQGLDWEEITKKAEELHNQDPSVTIPRVPEADLPEEEAPLPAGWASATDQQGRTYYYHKKTMKTQWDRPTDDTPIS
;
A
#
# COMPACT_ATOMS: atom_id res chain seq x y z
N MET A 1 -1.86 17.67 -2.98
CA MET A 1 -3.19 18.13 -2.51
C MET A 1 -3.96 17.06 -1.70
N GLU A 2 -3.47 15.82 -1.55
CA GLU A 2 -4.21 14.73 -0.87
C GLU A 2 -4.05 14.63 0.66
N MET A 3 -3.11 15.36 1.26
CA MET A 3 -2.88 15.31 2.72
C MET A 3 -3.73 16.31 3.52
N HIS A 4 -4.38 17.28 2.85
CA HIS A 4 -5.22 18.30 3.51
C HIS A 4 -6.48 17.72 4.19
N HIS A 5 -6.96 16.57 3.74
CA HIS A 5 -8.18 15.92 4.27
C HIS A 5 -7.90 14.97 5.44
N LYS A 6 -6.67 14.46 5.55
CA LYS A 6 -6.28 13.53 6.63
C LYS A 6 -5.87 14.24 7.93
N LEU A 7 -5.73 15.57 7.90
CA LEU A 7 -5.33 16.41 9.04
C LEU A 7 -6.48 17.24 9.65
N ARG A 8 -7.75 16.91 9.41
CA ARG A 8 -8.87 17.62 10.05
C ARG A 8 -9.94 16.67 10.57
N ARG A 9 -9.77 16.24 11.82
CA ARG A 9 -10.83 16.11 12.83
C ARG A 9 -10.17 15.57 14.09
N ASP A 10 -10.09 16.41 15.12
CA ASP A 10 -9.83 15.90 16.47
C ASP A 10 -10.90 14.86 16.84
N PRO A 11 -10.54 13.76 17.53
CA PRO A 11 -11.50 12.72 17.91
C PRO A 11 -12.66 13.21 18.78
N ASN A 12 -12.49 14.35 19.47
CA ASN A 12 -13.48 14.96 20.35
C ASN A 12 -14.30 16.08 19.66
N TRP A 13 -14.24 16.16 18.33
CA TRP A 13 -14.89 17.22 17.55
C TRP A 13 -16.36 16.88 17.25
N HIS A 14 -17.27 17.78 17.62
CA HIS A 14 -18.70 17.62 17.36
C HIS A 14 -19.02 17.83 15.88
N LYS A 15 -19.84 16.95 15.28
CA LYS A 15 -20.17 16.95 13.85
C LYS A 15 -20.66 18.29 13.26
N ASP A 16 -21.30 19.09 14.12
CA ASP A 16 -21.91 20.38 13.78
C ASP A 16 -21.06 21.60 14.23
N ALA A 17 -19.83 21.36 14.70
CA ALA A 17 -18.91 22.42 15.06
C ALA A 17 -18.23 23.02 13.82
N CYS A 18 -17.74 24.24 13.95
CA CYS A 18 -16.93 24.88 12.91
C CYS A 18 -15.56 24.18 12.79
N ASN A 19 -15.14 23.86 11.56
CA ASN A 19 -13.84 23.21 11.28
C ASN A 19 -12.62 24.11 11.54
N LEU A 20 -12.80 25.40 11.88
CA LEU A 20 -11.72 26.36 12.11
C LEU A 20 -11.57 26.72 13.60
N CYS A 21 -12.68 26.96 14.32
CA CYS A 21 -12.66 27.40 15.71
C CYS A 21 -13.33 26.42 16.70
N GLY A 22 -13.95 25.34 16.22
CA GLY A 22 -14.59 24.33 17.07
C GLY A 22 -15.91 24.75 17.74
N GLN A 23 -16.40 25.97 17.49
CA GLN A 23 -17.68 26.44 18.04
C GLN A 23 -18.87 25.91 17.22
N LEU A 24 -19.97 25.60 17.91
CA LEU A 24 -21.22 25.16 17.27
C LEU A 24 -21.98 26.33 16.65
N GLY A 25 -22.74 26.07 15.59
CA GLY A 25 -23.72 27.02 15.06
C GLY A 25 -23.27 27.82 13.83
N HIS A 26 -22.08 27.56 13.28
CA HIS A 26 -21.67 28.13 11.99
C HIS A 26 -20.73 27.21 11.21
N ARG A 27 -20.75 27.32 9.88
CA ARG A 27 -19.80 26.61 9.02
C ARG A 27 -18.48 27.37 8.99
N ALA A 28 -17.39 26.69 8.64
CA ALA A 28 -16.07 27.30 8.50
C ALA A 28 -16.04 28.52 7.55
N ALA A 29 -16.91 28.55 6.53
CA ALA A 29 -17.03 29.68 5.61
C ALA A 29 -17.59 30.94 6.28
N ASP A 30 -18.35 30.78 7.37
CA ASP A 30 -19.09 31.85 8.07
C ASP A 30 -18.44 32.16 9.44
N CYS A 31 -17.20 31.71 9.65
CA CYS A 31 -16.48 31.83 10.90
C CYS A 31 -15.97 33.26 11.14
N SER A 32 -16.49 33.93 12.16
CA SER A 32 -16.11 35.31 12.54
C SER A 32 -14.67 35.44 13.02
N SER A 33 -14.05 34.34 13.43
CA SER A 33 -12.62 34.26 13.77
C SER A 33 -11.74 33.91 12.56
N GLY A 34 -12.25 34.14 11.34
CA GLY A 34 -11.82 33.65 10.02
C GLY A 34 -10.35 33.73 9.57
N THR A 35 -9.41 33.99 10.47
CA THR A 35 -7.97 33.86 10.23
C THR A 35 -7.44 32.69 11.03
N VAL A 36 -7.48 31.48 10.47
CA VAL A 36 -6.71 30.37 11.03
C VAL A 36 -5.23 30.67 10.85
N ASN A 37 -4.52 30.85 11.96
CA ASN A 37 -3.09 31.05 11.95
C ASN A 37 -2.39 29.71 11.71
N TRP A 38 -2.34 29.30 10.43
CA TRP A 38 -1.74 28.04 9.99
C TRP A 38 -0.26 27.93 10.41
N ARG A 39 0.45 29.05 10.50
CA ARG A 39 1.85 29.12 10.92
C ARG A 39 2.03 28.76 12.39
N GLN A 40 1.11 29.13 13.27
CA GLN A 40 1.12 28.71 14.67
C GLN A 40 0.83 27.22 14.85
N ILE A 41 -0.05 26.66 14.02
CA ILE A 41 -0.47 25.25 14.12
C ILE A 41 0.60 24.30 13.57
N TYR A 42 1.17 24.63 12.41
CA TYR A 42 2.07 23.72 11.68
C TYR A 42 3.54 24.16 11.68
N GLY A 43 3.85 25.30 12.31
CA GLY A 43 5.18 25.89 12.32
C GLY A 43 5.54 26.60 11.02
N ASP A 44 6.65 27.35 11.05
CA ASP A 44 7.10 28.19 9.93
C ASP A 44 7.43 27.40 8.66
N ASN A 45 7.75 26.11 8.79
CA ASN A 45 8.21 25.27 7.68
C ASN A 45 7.07 24.60 6.89
N ALA A 46 5.83 24.66 7.37
CA ALA A 46 4.72 23.92 6.77
C ALA A 46 4.27 24.42 5.39
N PHE A 47 4.60 25.68 5.07
CA PHE A 47 4.20 26.34 3.81
C PHE A 47 5.38 26.84 3.00
N ILE A 48 6.61 26.46 3.39
CA ILE A 48 7.79 26.73 2.59
C ILE A 48 7.75 25.76 1.41
N LEU A 49 7.63 26.31 0.20
CA LEU A 49 7.84 25.52 -1.01
C LEU A 49 9.24 24.89 -0.92
N ARG A 50 9.31 23.55 -1.03
CA ARG A 50 10.60 22.88 -1.08
C ARG A 50 11.46 23.57 -2.14
N PRO A 51 12.72 23.91 -1.83
CA PRO A 51 13.57 24.59 -2.79
C PRO A 51 13.61 23.79 -4.10
N PRO A 52 13.59 24.48 -5.26
CA PRO A 52 13.68 23.80 -6.54
C PRO A 52 14.96 22.96 -6.57
N GLN A 53 14.83 21.67 -6.92
CA GLN A 53 15.98 20.78 -7.03
C GLN A 53 16.63 21.02 -8.39
N TYR A 54 17.83 21.60 -8.40
CA TYR A 54 18.60 21.77 -9.63
C TYR A 54 19.43 20.51 -9.94
N TRP A 55 19.69 20.27 -11.23
CA TRP A 55 20.49 19.13 -11.68
C TRP A 55 21.91 19.14 -11.07
N SER A 56 22.48 20.33 -10.84
CA SER A 56 23.77 20.51 -10.16
C SER A 56 23.79 20.01 -8.71
N GLU A 57 22.63 19.93 -8.06
CA GLU A 57 22.48 19.50 -6.68
C GLU A 57 22.05 18.04 -6.55
N GLU A 58 21.78 17.35 -7.66
CA GLU A 58 21.21 16.00 -7.66
C GLU A 58 22.11 15.00 -6.90
N LEU A 59 23.43 15.10 -7.08
CA LEU A 59 24.39 14.25 -6.38
C LEU A 59 24.38 14.50 -4.87
N ALA A 60 24.31 15.76 -4.45
CA ALA A 60 24.23 16.14 -3.03
C ALA A 60 22.91 15.71 -2.39
N VAL A 61 21.79 15.88 -3.11
CA VAL A 61 20.46 15.42 -2.68
C VAL A 61 20.39 13.90 -2.61
N ARG A 62 20.97 13.17 -3.57
CA ARG A 62 21.06 11.70 -3.51
C ARG A 62 21.93 11.23 -2.36
N ALA A 63 23.02 11.93 -2.07
CA ALA A 63 23.88 11.64 -0.94
C ALA A 63 23.18 11.87 0.41
N SER A 64 22.43 12.97 0.57
CA SER A 64 21.67 13.25 1.79
C SER A 64 20.45 12.35 1.98
N ARG A 65 19.95 11.74 0.90
CA ARG A 65 18.90 10.71 0.92
C ARG A 65 19.40 9.29 1.23
N LYS A 66 20.71 9.08 1.42
CA LYS A 66 21.21 7.77 1.83
C LYS A 66 20.76 7.50 3.25
N VAL A 67 19.84 6.56 3.39
CA VAL A 67 19.42 6.04 4.69
C VAL A 67 20.56 5.19 5.22
N ASP A 68 20.99 5.47 6.45
CA ASP A 68 21.89 4.58 7.16
C ASP A 68 21.11 3.30 7.50
N MET A 69 21.41 2.23 6.76
CA MET A 69 20.70 0.95 6.90
C MET A 69 20.93 0.30 8.26
N ALA A 70 22.10 0.53 8.88
CA ALA A 70 22.40 -0.03 10.20
C ALA A 70 21.58 0.66 11.29
N ASP A 71 21.48 1.99 11.22
CA ASP A 71 20.63 2.78 12.11
C ASP A 71 19.14 2.46 11.91
N LEU A 72 18.71 2.27 10.64
CA LEU A 72 17.34 1.84 10.32
C LEU A 72 17.02 0.46 10.90
N GLU A 73 17.92 -0.52 10.74
CA GLU A 73 17.75 -1.86 11.28
C GLU A 73 17.64 -1.84 12.81
N LYS A 74 18.50 -1.05 13.48
CA LYS A 74 18.45 -0.87 14.93
C LYS A 74 17.09 -0.33 15.38
N ARG A 75 16.61 0.75 14.75
CA ARG A 75 15.29 1.33 15.06
C ARG A 75 14.16 0.36 14.79
N ALA A 76 14.23 -0.39 13.69
CA ALA A 76 13.22 -1.39 13.35
C ALA A 76 13.14 -2.50 14.41
N ARG A 77 14.29 -2.97 14.93
CA ARG A 77 14.36 -3.95 16.02
C ARG A 77 13.81 -3.42 17.33
N GLU A 78 14.19 -2.21 17.74
CA GLU A 78 13.67 -1.57 18.94
C GLU A 78 12.15 -1.38 18.86
N TYR A 79 11.64 -0.96 17.69
CA TYR A 79 10.21 -0.84 17.45
C TYR A 79 9.51 -2.20 17.54
N ALA A 80 10.04 -3.24 16.88
CA ALA A 80 9.47 -4.58 16.91
C ALA A 80 9.41 -5.16 18.34
N LYS A 81 10.47 -4.95 19.14
CA LYS A 81 10.49 -5.30 20.57
C LYS A 81 9.38 -4.59 21.34
N GLY A 82 9.27 -3.27 21.18
CA GLY A 82 8.22 -2.49 21.85
C GLY A 82 6.79 -2.87 21.42
N GLN A 83 6.61 -3.39 20.20
CA GLN A 83 5.32 -3.95 19.77
C GLN A 83 5.05 -5.32 20.39
N ALA A 84 6.06 -6.20 20.48
CA ALA A 84 5.93 -7.50 21.14
C ALA A 84 5.53 -7.33 22.62
N GLU A 85 6.19 -6.41 23.35
CA GLU A 85 5.84 -6.09 24.73
C GLU A 85 4.38 -5.62 24.89
N LYS A 86 3.90 -4.75 23.98
CA LYS A 86 2.50 -4.30 23.96
C LYS A 86 1.51 -5.43 23.69
N GLN A 87 1.92 -6.43 22.92
CA GLN A 87 1.10 -7.61 22.61
C GLN A 87 1.25 -8.74 23.63
N GLY A 88 2.11 -8.57 24.65
CA GLY A 88 2.41 -9.60 25.64
C GLY A 88 3.13 -10.81 25.03
N LEU A 89 3.81 -10.63 23.91
CA LEU A 89 4.55 -11.68 23.21
C LEU A 89 6.03 -11.61 23.61
N ASP A 90 6.65 -12.78 23.78
CA ASP A 90 8.07 -12.86 24.10
C ASP A 90 8.93 -12.65 22.84
N TRP A 91 9.91 -11.76 22.95
CA TRP A 91 10.78 -11.40 21.83
C TRP A 91 11.70 -12.56 21.44
N GLU A 92 12.20 -13.35 22.39
CA GLU A 92 13.11 -14.47 22.09
C GLU A 92 12.37 -15.57 21.31
N GLU A 93 11.15 -15.90 21.73
CA GLU A 93 10.29 -16.85 21.01
C GLU A 93 9.96 -16.38 19.59
N ILE A 94 9.64 -15.09 19.40
CA ILE A 94 9.42 -14.50 18.07
C ILE A 94 10.67 -14.65 17.20
N THR A 95 11.85 -14.31 17.71
CA THR A 95 13.10 -14.41 16.93
C THR A 95 13.43 -15.84 16.53
N LYS A 96 13.27 -16.78 17.46
CA LYS A 96 13.50 -18.20 17.20
C LYS A 96 12.54 -18.75 16.14
N LYS A 97 11.26 -18.41 16.24
CA LYS A 97 10.26 -18.79 15.24
C LYS A 97 10.56 -18.18 13.88
N ALA A 98 10.99 -16.91 13.83
CA ALA A 98 11.37 -16.26 12.59
C ALA A 98 12.57 -16.95 11.92
N GLU A 99 13.58 -17.33 12.70
CA GLU A 99 14.75 -18.08 12.20
C GLU A 99 14.37 -19.48 11.71
N GLU A 100 13.50 -20.19 12.43
CA GLU A 100 12.99 -21.48 12.01
C GLU A 100 12.25 -21.39 10.65
N LEU A 101 11.36 -20.40 10.50
CA LEU A 101 10.63 -20.16 9.25
C LEU A 101 11.55 -19.73 8.10
N HIS A 102 12.61 -18.96 8.39
CA HIS A 102 13.59 -18.56 7.37
C HIS A 102 14.36 -19.75 6.80
N ASN A 103 14.62 -20.78 7.61
CA ASN A 103 15.29 -22.01 7.19
C ASN A 103 14.35 -23.00 6.48
N GLN A 104 13.04 -22.77 6.50
CA GLN A 104 12.06 -23.60 5.80
C GLN A 104 11.88 -23.16 4.34
N ASP A 105 11.53 -24.11 3.47
CA ASP A 105 11.19 -23.79 2.08
C ASP A 105 9.93 -22.91 2.04
N PRO A 106 9.97 -21.74 1.36
CA PRO A 106 8.84 -20.82 1.30
C PRO A 106 7.57 -21.45 0.69
N SER A 107 7.70 -22.51 -0.11
CA SER A 107 6.56 -23.27 -0.65
C SER A 107 5.81 -24.09 0.40
N VAL A 108 6.39 -24.33 1.57
CA VAL A 108 5.75 -25.04 2.69
C VAL A 108 5.08 -24.04 3.64
N THR A 109 5.71 -22.90 3.88
CA THR A 109 5.23 -21.87 4.81
C THR A 109 4.14 -20.98 4.22
N ILE A 110 4.21 -20.70 2.92
CA ILE A 110 3.18 -19.98 2.20
C ILE A 110 2.25 -21.05 1.62
N PRO A 111 1.01 -21.21 2.12
CA PRO A 111 0.09 -22.17 1.54
C PRO A 111 -0.15 -21.76 0.09
N ARG A 112 0.39 -22.54 -0.85
CA ARG A 112 -0.05 -22.48 -2.25
C ARG A 112 -1.53 -22.79 -2.21
N VAL A 113 -2.36 -21.83 -2.62
CA VAL A 113 -3.79 -22.06 -2.80
C VAL A 113 -3.90 -23.32 -3.67
N PRO A 114 -4.57 -24.39 -3.20
CA PRO A 114 -4.77 -25.59 -4.00
C PRO A 114 -5.33 -25.15 -5.35
N GLU A 115 -4.77 -25.68 -6.44
CA GLU A 115 -5.16 -25.26 -7.80
C GLU A 115 -6.68 -25.40 -8.06
N ALA A 116 -7.34 -26.25 -7.27
CA ALA A 116 -8.79 -26.47 -7.25
C ALA A 116 -9.62 -25.37 -6.56
N ASP A 117 -9.02 -24.56 -5.68
CA ASP A 117 -9.69 -23.49 -4.92
C ASP A 117 -9.44 -22.09 -5.51
N LEU A 118 -8.60 -21.99 -6.55
CA LEU A 118 -8.47 -20.75 -7.31
C LEU A 118 -9.78 -20.47 -8.05
N PRO A 119 -10.23 -19.22 -8.13
CA PRO A 119 -11.31 -18.84 -9.04
C PRO A 119 -11.00 -19.42 -10.43
N GLU A 120 -12.01 -19.94 -11.13
CA GLU A 120 -11.81 -20.60 -12.44
C GLU A 120 -11.06 -19.69 -13.43
N GLU A 121 -11.13 -18.37 -13.26
CA GLU A 121 -10.36 -17.38 -14.02
C GLU A 121 -8.83 -17.43 -13.76
N GLU A 122 -8.40 -17.78 -12.55
CA GLU A 122 -7.00 -17.82 -12.09
C GLU A 122 -6.34 -19.21 -12.20
N ALA A 123 -7.11 -20.27 -12.46
CA ALA A 123 -6.55 -21.58 -12.77
C ALA A 123 -5.58 -21.48 -13.98
N PRO A 124 -4.58 -22.36 -14.12
CA PRO A 124 -3.79 -22.41 -15.34
C PRO A 124 -4.65 -22.89 -16.52
N LEU A 125 -4.42 -22.31 -17.70
CA LEU A 125 -5.05 -22.76 -18.95
C LEU A 125 -4.32 -23.99 -19.50
N PRO A 126 -5.00 -24.86 -20.27
CA PRO A 126 -4.35 -26.00 -20.91
C PRO A 126 -3.18 -25.57 -21.80
N ALA A 127 -2.22 -26.47 -21.97
CA ALA A 127 -0.98 -26.18 -22.67
C ALA A 127 -1.23 -25.60 -24.08
N GLY A 128 -0.76 -24.37 -24.32
CA GLY A 128 -0.88 -23.68 -25.61
C GLY A 128 -1.99 -22.64 -25.67
N TRP A 129 -2.89 -22.59 -24.69
CA TRP A 129 -3.90 -21.55 -24.55
C TRP A 129 -3.39 -20.36 -23.73
N ALA A 130 -3.94 -19.18 -24.00
CA ALA A 130 -3.75 -17.97 -23.21
C ALA A 130 -5.03 -17.15 -23.18
N SER A 131 -5.22 -16.37 -22.10
CA SER A 131 -6.29 -15.38 -22.00
C SER A 131 -5.78 -14.00 -22.39
N ALA A 132 -6.66 -13.18 -22.95
CA ALA A 132 -6.44 -11.77 -23.22
C ALA A 132 -7.74 -11.00 -23.04
N THR A 133 -7.63 -9.69 -22.75
CA THR A 133 -8.77 -8.81 -22.58
C THR A 133 -8.90 -7.90 -23.80
N ASP A 134 -10.10 -7.81 -24.36
CA ASP A 134 -10.41 -6.88 -25.45
C ASP A 134 -10.59 -5.44 -24.92
N GLN A 135 -10.65 -4.45 -25.82
CA GLN A 135 -10.87 -3.04 -25.51
C GLN A 135 -12.17 -2.78 -24.73
N GLN A 136 -13.13 -3.71 -24.82
CA GLN A 136 -14.41 -3.66 -24.12
C GLN A 136 -14.36 -4.31 -22.73
N GLY A 137 -13.18 -4.75 -22.27
CA GLY A 137 -13.00 -5.38 -20.96
C GLY A 137 -13.43 -6.84 -20.88
N ARG A 138 -13.73 -7.48 -22.02
CA ARG A 138 -14.14 -8.89 -22.08
C ARG A 138 -12.92 -9.79 -22.26
N THR A 139 -12.81 -10.84 -21.45
CA THR A 139 -11.76 -11.86 -21.57
C THR A 139 -12.11 -12.85 -22.67
N TYR A 140 -11.16 -13.11 -23.57
CA TYR A 140 -11.23 -14.16 -24.59
C TYR A 140 -10.00 -15.06 -24.47
N TYR A 141 -10.14 -16.31 -24.91
CA TYR A 141 -9.09 -17.31 -24.88
C TYR A 141 -8.59 -17.58 -26.29
N TYR A 142 -7.28 -17.63 -26.48
CA TYR A 142 -6.67 -17.89 -27.77
C TYR A 142 -5.59 -18.96 -27.70
N HIS A 143 -5.53 -19.82 -28.72
CA HIS A 143 -4.51 -20.85 -28.82
C HIS A 143 -3.30 -20.32 -29.60
N LYS A 144 -2.13 -20.24 -28.95
CA LYS A 144 -0.92 -19.58 -29.48
C LYS A 144 -0.40 -20.16 -30.80
N LYS A 145 -0.63 -21.45 -31.08
CA LYS A 145 -0.14 -22.12 -32.30
C LYS A 145 -1.10 -22.02 -33.48
N THR A 146 -2.40 -22.09 -33.22
CA THR A 146 -3.42 -22.14 -34.29
C THR A 146 -4.15 -20.80 -34.47
N MET A 147 -3.87 -19.82 -33.60
CA MET A 147 -4.50 -18.50 -33.58
C MET A 147 -6.03 -18.54 -33.47
N LYS A 148 -6.59 -19.65 -32.99
CA LYS A 148 -8.02 -19.77 -32.74
C LYS A 148 -8.38 -19.00 -31.49
N THR A 149 -9.52 -18.34 -31.53
CA THR A 149 -10.10 -17.59 -30.42
C THR A 149 -11.44 -18.19 -30.04
N GLN A 150 -11.75 -18.19 -28.75
CA GLN A 150 -13.03 -18.59 -28.20
C GLN A 150 -13.37 -17.76 -26.97
N TRP A 151 -14.66 -17.66 -26.67
CA TRP A 151 -15.16 -16.94 -25.51
C TRP A 151 -15.21 -17.85 -24.27
N ASP A 152 -15.52 -19.13 -24.46
CA ASP A 152 -15.52 -20.13 -23.40
C ASP A 152 -14.09 -20.51 -23.00
N ARG A 153 -13.87 -20.78 -21.72
CA ARG A 153 -12.54 -21.18 -21.23
C ARG A 153 -12.19 -22.59 -21.75
N PRO A 154 -11.02 -22.80 -22.38
CA PRO A 154 -10.62 -24.09 -22.89
C PRO A 154 -10.30 -25.07 -21.74
N THR A 155 -10.77 -26.30 -21.87
CA THR A 155 -10.40 -27.46 -21.04
C THR A 155 -9.48 -28.40 -21.82
N ASP A 156 -8.83 -29.37 -21.17
CA ASP A 156 -7.96 -30.34 -21.86
C ASP A 156 -8.65 -31.09 -23.02
N ASP A 157 -9.98 -31.25 -22.96
CA ASP A 157 -10.80 -31.88 -24.01
C ASP A 157 -11.18 -30.95 -25.17
N THR A 158 -10.80 -29.66 -25.15
CA THR A 158 -11.18 -28.76 -26.26
C THR A 158 -10.48 -29.14 -27.57
N PRO A 159 -11.24 -29.52 -28.62
CA PRO A 159 -10.63 -29.99 -29.85
C PRO A 159 -9.94 -28.84 -30.59
N ILE A 160 -8.61 -28.95 -30.71
CA ILE A 160 -7.78 -28.05 -31.52
C ILE A 160 -7.87 -28.53 -32.98
N SER A 161 -9.06 -28.46 -33.62
CA SER A 161 -9.30 -28.94 -35.00
C SER A 161 -9.25 -27.82 -36.03
#